data_AF-A0A328HGF9-F1
#
_entry.id   AF-A0A328HGF9-F1
#
_cell.length_a   1.000
_cell.length_b   1.000
_cell.length_c   1.000
_cell.angle_alpha   90.00
_cell.angle_beta   90.00
_cell.angle_gamma   90.00
#
_symmetry.space_group_name_H-M   'P 1'
#
loop_
_entity.id
_entity.type
_entity.pdbx_description
1 polymer ?
#
loop_
_entity_poly.entity_id
_entity_poly.type
_entity_poly.pdbx_seq_one_letter_code
_entity_poly.pdbx_strand_id
1 'polypeptide(L)'
;MMTTTSPRMRGLMVLIVLGLLTPALPACSQHSPETAAAGDAAASLEEVPGTDLKRITLNEHAAGNLGLQTSATKLDAKSGKLTVPYLAVLYDSEGKTWVYTIAGPRVYVRQSITVERIDGEQATLSDGPAPGTTVVTLGAAELFGAELDVAS
;
A
#
# COMPACT_ATOMS: atom_id res chain seq x y z
N MET A 1 -62.25 36.91 -21.74
CA MET A 1 -63.72 36.84 -21.56
C MET A 1 -64.06 35.54 -20.84
N MET A 2 -64.97 35.64 -19.88
CA MET A 2 -65.62 34.58 -19.08
C MET A 2 -64.87 33.98 -17.87
N THR A 3 -65.53 34.19 -16.74
CA THR A 3 -65.24 34.01 -15.31
C THR A 3 -65.79 32.67 -14.77
N THR A 4 -65.62 32.46 -13.45
CA THR A 4 -66.47 31.62 -12.53
C THR A 4 -65.94 30.18 -12.35
N THR A 5 -65.76 29.58 -11.16
CA THR A 5 -65.99 29.93 -9.74
C THR A 5 -65.36 28.87 -8.83
N SER A 6 -64.90 29.27 -7.64
CA SER A 6 -64.52 28.40 -6.50
C SER A 6 -65.74 28.10 -5.62
N PRO A 7 -65.73 26.99 -4.87
CA PRO A 7 -65.95 27.17 -3.44
C PRO A 7 -64.97 26.40 -2.55
N ARG A 8 -64.58 27.06 -1.46
CA ARG A 8 -63.91 26.48 -0.29
C ARG A 8 -64.95 25.77 0.57
N MET A 9 -64.64 24.58 1.10
CA MET A 9 -65.32 24.08 2.30
C MET A 9 -64.37 23.29 3.19
N ARG A 10 -64.24 23.78 4.42
CA ARG A 10 -63.57 23.17 5.56
C ARG A 10 -64.42 22.02 6.09
N GLY A 11 -63.80 20.88 6.39
CA GLY A 11 -64.45 19.76 7.07
C GLY A 11 -63.40 18.89 7.77
N LEU A 12 -63.25 19.12 9.06
CA LEU A 12 -62.46 18.34 10.02
C LEU A 12 -63.14 16.98 10.24
N MET A 13 -62.45 15.85 10.03
CA MET A 13 -62.70 14.64 10.82
C MET A 13 -61.51 13.68 10.80
N VAL A 14 -60.93 13.51 11.98
CA VAL A 14 -59.89 12.55 12.34
C VAL A 14 -60.48 11.15 12.38
N LEU A 15 -59.81 10.15 11.78
CA LEU A 15 -59.91 8.75 12.19
C LEU A 15 -58.55 8.07 11.99
N ILE A 16 -57.95 7.72 13.13
CA ILE A 16 -56.69 6.99 13.29
C ILE A 16 -56.89 5.54 12.82
N VAL A 17 -56.05 5.04 11.92
CA VAL A 17 -55.82 3.60 11.74
C VAL A 17 -54.33 3.31 11.73
N LEU A 18 -53.96 2.48 12.70
CA LEU A 18 -52.66 1.91 13.04
C LEU A 18 -52.12 1.02 11.89
N GLY A 19 -50.88 1.24 11.44
CA GLY A 19 -50.28 0.44 10.35
C GLY A 19 -48.76 0.55 10.22
N LEU A 20 -48.04 -0.32 10.95
CA LEU A 20 -46.82 -1.05 10.57
C LEU A 20 -45.58 -0.28 10.02
N LEU A 21 -44.63 -0.07 10.92
CA LEU A 21 -43.22 -0.54 10.88
C LEU A 21 -42.64 -1.00 9.51
N THR A 22 -41.64 -0.30 8.97
CA THR A 22 -40.24 -0.75 8.76
C THR A 22 -39.45 0.23 7.87
N PRO A 23 -38.24 0.70 8.27
CA PRO A 23 -37.33 1.40 7.36
C PRO A 23 -36.62 0.38 6.46
N ALA A 24 -36.89 0.41 5.16
CA ALA A 24 -36.14 -0.37 4.18
C ALA A 24 -34.83 0.35 3.82
N LEU A 25 -33.73 -0.01 4.48
CA LEU A 25 -32.38 0.23 4.01
C LEU A 25 -31.81 -1.09 3.46
N PRO A 26 -31.89 -1.38 2.14
CA PRO A 26 -31.06 -2.42 1.56
C PRO A 26 -29.70 -1.79 1.26
N ALA A 27 -28.67 -2.22 1.99
CA ALA A 27 -27.79 -3.29 1.55
C ALA A 27 -26.49 -2.67 1.05
N CYS A 28 -25.64 -2.26 1.99
CA CYS A 28 -24.21 -2.44 1.77
C CYS A 28 -24.04 -3.94 1.51
N SER A 29 -23.91 -4.32 0.25
CA SER A 29 -23.35 -5.60 -0.14
C SER A 29 -21.97 -5.65 0.51
N GLN A 30 -21.90 -6.28 1.67
CA GLN A 30 -20.65 -6.67 2.29
C GLN A 30 -20.02 -7.64 1.31
N HIS A 31 -19.10 -7.12 0.51
CA HIS A 31 -18.17 -7.95 -0.24
C HIS A 31 -17.38 -8.68 0.84
N SER A 32 -17.77 -9.93 1.12
CA SER A 32 -16.93 -10.80 1.92
C SER A 32 -15.56 -10.82 1.26
N PRO A 33 -14.47 -10.54 1.97
CA PRO A 33 -13.16 -10.76 1.40
C PRO A 33 -13.09 -12.26 1.10
N GLU A 34 -13.08 -12.59 -0.19
CA GLU A 34 -12.77 -13.93 -0.64
C GLU A 34 -11.34 -14.17 -0.17
N THR A 35 -11.18 -14.99 0.87
CA THR A 35 -9.88 -15.49 1.30
C THR A 35 -9.31 -16.24 0.10
N ALA A 36 -8.42 -15.57 -0.63
CA ALA A 36 -7.70 -16.19 -1.73
C ALA A 36 -7.08 -17.49 -1.20
N ALA A 37 -7.35 -18.61 -1.88
CA ALA A 37 -6.72 -19.87 -1.54
C ALA A 37 -5.20 -19.66 -1.50
N ALA A 38 -4.51 -20.25 -0.53
CA ALA A 38 -3.09 -19.99 -0.24
C ALA A 38 -2.11 -20.19 -1.43
N GLY A 39 -2.57 -20.77 -2.55
CA GLY A 39 -1.83 -20.87 -3.81
C GLY A 39 -1.95 -19.67 -4.75
N ASP A 40 -2.81 -18.69 -4.46
CA ASP A 40 -3.11 -17.53 -5.32
C ASP A 40 -2.83 -16.18 -4.62
N ALA A 41 -2.21 -16.21 -3.44
CA ALA A 41 -1.81 -15.00 -2.73
C ALA A 41 -0.84 -14.17 -3.58
N ALA A 42 -1.05 -12.85 -3.61
CA ALA A 42 -0.21 -11.91 -4.37
C ALA A 42 1.25 -11.90 -3.87
N ALA A 43 1.43 -12.06 -2.56
CA ALA A 43 2.72 -12.10 -1.88
C ALA A 43 2.72 -13.17 -0.79
N SER A 44 3.81 -13.91 -0.65
CA SER A 44 4.10 -14.71 0.54
C SER A 44 5.18 -14.05 1.39
N LEU A 45 5.04 -14.18 2.71
CA LEU A 45 5.99 -13.66 3.68
C LEU A 45 6.64 -14.80 4.46
N GLU A 46 7.98 -14.84 4.42
CA GLU A 46 8.78 -15.78 5.22
C GLU A 46 9.65 -15.01 6.20
N GLU A 47 9.90 -15.55 7.39
CA GLU A 47 10.85 -14.94 8.32
C GLU A 47 12.29 -15.08 7.82
N VAL A 48 13.07 -14.02 7.97
CA VAL A 48 14.51 -14.08 7.75
C VAL A 48 15.18 -14.56 9.05
N PRO A 49 15.85 -15.73 9.06
CA PRO A 49 16.39 -16.31 10.28
C PRO A 49 17.32 -15.35 11.05
N GLY A 50 17.09 -15.23 12.35
CA GLY A 50 17.89 -14.39 13.24
C GLY A 50 17.57 -12.90 13.17
N THR A 51 16.48 -12.51 12.52
CA THR A 51 16.02 -11.11 12.41
C THR A 51 14.51 -11.02 12.64
N ASP A 52 14.00 -9.79 12.74
CA ASP A 52 12.57 -9.44 12.74
C ASP A 52 12.02 -9.13 11.34
N LEU A 53 12.83 -9.31 10.30
CA LEU A 53 12.48 -8.96 8.92
C LEU A 53 11.74 -10.10 8.21
N LYS A 54 10.92 -9.72 7.23
CA LYS A 54 10.28 -10.69 6.32
C LYS A 54 10.92 -10.66 4.95
N ARG A 55 10.95 -11.82 4.31
CA ARG A 55 11.21 -12.02 2.89
C ARG A 55 9.87 -12.06 2.17
N ILE A 56 9.72 -11.17 1.20
CA ILE A 56 8.56 -11.11 0.33
C ILE A 56 8.85 -11.93 -0.92
N THR A 57 7.99 -12.88 -1.27
CA THR A 57 7.99 -13.50 -2.60
C THR A 57 6.70 -13.15 -3.31
N LEU A 58 6.79 -12.43 -4.42
CA LEU A 58 5.62 -12.10 -5.23
C LEU A 58 5.31 -13.22 -6.22
N ASN A 59 4.03 -13.49 -6.42
CA ASN A 59 3.60 -14.29 -7.56
C ASN A 59 3.83 -13.50 -8.88
N GLU A 60 3.74 -14.19 -10.02
CA GLU A 60 4.06 -13.59 -11.33
C GLU A 60 3.14 -12.44 -11.71
N HIS A 61 1.84 -12.60 -11.46
CA HIS A 61 0.85 -11.59 -11.79
C HIS A 61 1.01 -10.32 -10.94
N ALA A 62 1.23 -10.48 -9.63
CA ALA A 62 1.47 -9.37 -8.71
C ALA A 62 2.75 -8.62 -9.07
N ALA A 63 3.85 -9.32 -9.34
CA ALA A 63 5.10 -8.69 -9.79
C ALA A 63 4.92 -7.90 -11.09
N GLY A 64 4.15 -8.43 -12.04
CA GLY A 64 3.81 -7.73 -13.28
C GLY A 64 2.98 -6.45 -13.06
N ASN A 65 2.02 -6.50 -12.14
CA ASN A 65 1.11 -5.38 -11.86
C ASN A 65 1.76 -4.26 -11.05
N LEU A 66 2.72 -4.57 -10.18
CA LEU A 66 3.40 -3.56 -9.36
C LEU A 66 4.36 -2.67 -10.16
N GLY A 67 4.81 -3.12 -11.34
CA GLY A 67 5.68 -2.32 -12.20
C GLY A 67 7.01 -1.92 -11.55
N LEU A 68 7.50 -2.74 -10.60
CA LEU A 68 8.70 -2.45 -9.80
C LEU A 68 9.86 -2.02 -10.68
N GLN A 69 10.49 -0.90 -10.32
CA GLN A 69 11.74 -0.45 -10.95
C GLN A 69 12.90 -0.67 -10.00
N THR A 70 14.10 -0.81 -10.56
CA THR A 70 15.30 -1.08 -9.78
C THR A 70 16.48 -0.24 -10.22
N SER A 71 17.41 0.00 -9.31
CA SER A 71 18.72 0.56 -9.61
C SER A 71 19.80 -0.17 -8.83
N ALA A 72 21.01 -0.22 -9.35
CA ALA A 72 22.18 -0.64 -8.57
C ALA A 72 22.62 0.49 -7.61
N THR A 73 23.06 0.12 -6.41
CA THR A 73 23.81 1.01 -5.52
C THR A 73 25.17 1.34 -6.16
N LYS A 74 25.69 2.55 -5.93
CA LYS A 74 26.92 3.02 -6.58
C LYS A 74 27.88 3.63 -5.56
N LEU A 75 29.18 3.49 -5.79
CA LEU A 75 30.16 4.36 -5.13
C LEU A 75 30.30 5.65 -5.94
N ASP A 76 30.15 6.79 -5.28
CA ASP A 76 30.52 8.06 -5.87
C ASP A 76 32.04 8.10 -6.10
N ALA A 77 32.46 8.40 -7.33
CA ALA A 77 33.86 8.29 -7.74
C ALA A 77 34.80 9.31 -7.04
N LYS A 78 34.25 10.40 -6.50
CA LYS A 78 35.04 11.47 -5.87
C LYS A 78 35.17 11.26 -4.36
N SER A 79 34.06 10.98 -3.70
CA SER A 79 33.99 10.83 -2.25
C SER A 79 34.22 9.39 -1.78
N GLY A 80 34.07 8.40 -2.66
CA GLY A 80 34.10 6.98 -2.30
C GLY A 80 32.92 6.55 -1.43
N LYS A 81 31.87 7.37 -1.33
CA LYS A 81 30.68 7.07 -0.52
C LYS A 81 29.66 6.27 -1.31
N LEU A 82 28.91 5.42 -0.61
CA LEU A 82 27.80 4.68 -1.19
C LEU A 82 26.64 5.63 -1.50
N THR A 83 25.97 5.42 -2.62
CA THR A 83 24.84 6.21 -3.09
C THR A 83 23.73 5.32 -3.60
N VAL A 84 22.50 5.74 -3.36
CA VAL A 84 21.27 5.13 -3.87
C VAL A 84 20.32 6.21 -4.38
N PRO A 85 19.42 5.92 -5.33
CA PRO A 85 18.34 6.85 -5.65
C PRO A 85 17.50 7.12 -4.41
N TYR A 86 17.13 8.38 -4.17
CA TYR A 86 16.27 8.73 -3.03
C TYR A 86 14.93 7.98 -3.07
N LEU A 87 14.41 7.68 -4.26
CA LEU A 87 13.21 6.87 -4.45
C LEU A 87 13.30 5.43 -3.89
N ALA A 88 14.51 4.91 -3.63
CA ALA A 88 14.67 3.61 -2.98
C ALA A 88 14.60 3.68 -1.45
N VAL A 89 14.69 4.87 -0.87
CA VAL A 89 14.77 5.07 0.58
C VAL A 89 13.38 5.06 1.19
N LEU A 90 13.17 4.16 2.13
CA LEU A 90 11.98 4.07 2.96
C LEU A 90 12.30 4.48 4.38
N TYR A 91 11.31 5.05 5.06
CA TYR A 91 11.35 5.34 6.49
C TYR A 91 10.26 4.51 7.16
N ASP A 92 10.59 3.82 8.25
CA ASP A 92 9.58 3.21 9.11
C ASP A 92 9.02 4.20 10.14
N SER A 93 8.10 3.74 10.98
CA SER A 93 7.46 4.56 12.01
C SER A 93 8.40 5.04 13.12
N GLU A 94 9.57 4.42 13.28
CA GLU A 94 10.62 4.86 14.21
C GLU A 94 11.63 5.79 13.54
N GLY A 95 11.49 6.03 12.23
CA GLY A 95 12.40 6.85 11.43
C GLY A 95 13.67 6.11 11.00
N LYS A 96 13.76 4.79 11.16
CA LYS A 96 14.89 4.02 10.61
C LYS A 96 14.73 3.94 9.09
N THR A 97 15.87 3.91 8.40
CA THR A 97 15.92 3.96 6.94
C THR A 97 16.23 2.60 6.32
N TRP A 98 15.51 2.29 5.24
CA TRP A 98 15.55 0.99 4.58
C TRP A 98 15.60 1.13 3.06
N VAL A 99 16.10 0.09 2.40
CA VAL A 99 15.92 -0.17 0.97
C VAL A 99 15.47 -1.62 0.78
N TYR A 100 14.71 -1.93 -0.27
CA TYR A 100 14.47 -3.33 -0.65
C TYR A 100 15.55 -3.83 -1.60
N THR A 101 16.18 -4.95 -1.27
CA THR A 101 17.12 -5.66 -2.13
C THR A 101 16.43 -6.81 -2.86
N ILE A 102 16.98 -7.19 -4.01
CA ILE A 102 16.51 -8.35 -4.78
C ILE A 102 17.35 -9.56 -4.37
N ALA A 103 16.76 -10.48 -3.60
CA ALA A 103 17.43 -11.69 -3.11
C ALA A 103 17.26 -12.90 -4.06
N GLY A 104 16.40 -12.77 -5.07
CA GLY A 104 16.10 -13.80 -6.07
C GLY A 104 14.95 -13.38 -6.98
N PRO A 105 14.52 -14.22 -7.93
CA PRO A 105 13.42 -13.91 -8.82
C PRO A 105 12.13 -13.61 -8.05
N ARG A 106 11.68 -12.34 -8.09
CA ARG A 106 10.51 -11.84 -7.34
C ARG A 106 10.64 -11.96 -5.82
N VAL A 107 11.85 -12.13 -5.31
CA VAL A 107 12.15 -12.24 -3.88
C VAL A 107 12.82 -10.97 -3.40
N TYR A 108 12.22 -10.32 -2.40
CA TYR A 108 12.64 -9.02 -1.89
C TYR A 108 12.83 -9.07 -0.38
N VAL A 109 13.88 -8.43 0.10
CA VAL A 109 14.18 -8.32 1.54
C VAL A 109 14.63 -6.89 1.83
N ARG A 110 14.03 -6.25 2.84
CA ARG A 110 14.50 -4.93 3.30
C ARG A 110 15.88 -5.07 3.94
N GLN A 111 16.74 -4.10 3.66
CA GLN A 111 18.04 -3.98 4.29
C GLN A 111 18.18 -2.58 4.87
N SER A 112 18.68 -2.52 6.11
CA SER A 112 18.92 -1.25 6.79
C SER A 112 19.98 -0.44 6.05
N ILE A 113 19.77 0.87 5.99
CA ILE A 113 20.74 1.84 5.50
C ILE A 113 20.88 2.97 6.53
N THR A 114 21.99 3.70 6.47
CA THR A 114 22.15 4.97 7.20
C THR A 114 22.36 6.09 6.19
N VAL A 115 21.37 6.99 6.09
CA VAL A 115 21.45 8.15 5.20
C VAL A 115 22.34 9.22 5.84
N GLU A 116 23.40 9.63 5.12
CA GLU A 116 24.27 10.73 5.52
C GLU A 116 23.74 12.08 5.00
N ARG A 117 23.31 12.12 3.74
CA ARG A 117 22.75 13.31 3.09
C ARG A 117 21.89 12.92 1.89
N ILE A 118 20.89 13.75 1.58
CA ILE A 118 20.12 13.66 0.34
C ILE A 118 20.37 14.91 -0.49
N ASP A 119 20.80 14.72 -1.74
CA ASP A 119 21.10 15.76 -2.72
C ASP A 119 20.22 15.53 -3.96
N GLY A 120 19.03 16.15 -3.98
CA GLY A 120 18.07 15.97 -5.07
C GLY A 120 17.55 14.53 -5.17
N GLU A 121 17.86 13.85 -6.27
CA GLU A 121 17.40 12.49 -6.56
C GLU A 121 18.30 11.38 -5.97
N GLN A 122 19.41 11.74 -5.31
CA GLN A 122 20.33 10.77 -4.72
C GLN A 122 20.48 10.93 -3.21
N ALA A 123 20.52 9.80 -2.51
CA ALA A 123 20.93 9.71 -1.12
C ALA A 123 22.35 9.17 -1.04
N THR A 124 23.21 9.88 -0.32
CA THR A 124 24.54 9.41 0.10
C THR A 124 24.40 8.67 1.42
N LEU A 125 24.98 7.48 1.51
CA LEU A 125 24.88 6.58 2.65
C LEU A 125 26.23 6.44 3.36
N SER A 126 26.18 6.40 4.70
CA SER A 126 27.33 6.03 5.53
C SER A 126 27.40 4.52 5.80
N ASP A 127 26.26 3.82 5.71
CA ASP A 127 26.14 2.37 5.82
C ASP A 127 24.98 1.84 4.96
N GLY A 128 25.10 0.61 4.45
CA GLY A 128 24.07 0.01 3.59
C GLY A 128 24.56 -1.23 2.82
N PRO A 129 23.80 -1.69 1.80
CA PRO A 129 24.20 -2.81 0.96
C PRO A 129 25.54 -2.60 0.25
N ALA A 130 26.19 -3.70 -0.12
CA ALA A 130 27.43 -3.63 -0.90
C ALA A 130 27.23 -2.82 -2.20
N PRO A 131 28.25 -2.10 -2.68
CA PRO A 131 28.20 -1.44 -3.99
C PRO A 131 27.80 -2.41 -5.10
N GLY A 132 26.94 -1.97 -6.02
CA GLY A 132 26.40 -2.80 -7.10
C GLY A 132 25.19 -3.66 -6.71
N THR A 133 24.78 -3.66 -5.44
CA THR A 133 23.54 -4.34 -5.02
C THR A 133 22.35 -3.72 -5.72
N THR A 134 21.48 -4.54 -6.30
CA THR A 134 20.24 -4.05 -6.92
C THR A 134 19.21 -3.76 -5.83
N VAL A 135 18.65 -2.56 -5.86
CA VAL A 135 17.60 -2.12 -4.94
C VAL A 135 16.36 -1.69 -5.70
N VAL A 136 15.19 -1.87 -5.10
CA VAL A 136 13.92 -1.40 -5.64
C VAL A 136 13.81 0.11 -5.45
N THR A 137 13.40 0.83 -6.49
CA THR A 137 13.13 2.26 -6.48
C THR A 137 11.61 2.48 -6.48
N LEU A 138 11.01 2.62 -7.67
CA LEU A 138 9.56 2.65 -7.80
C LEU A 138 8.98 1.30 -7.36
N GLY A 139 7.95 1.31 -6.53
CA GLY A 139 7.39 0.09 -5.98
C GLY A 139 7.90 -0.28 -4.58
N ALA A 140 8.89 0.44 -4.05
CA ALA A 140 9.45 0.13 -2.73
C ALA A 140 8.42 0.29 -1.60
N ALA A 141 7.58 1.32 -1.67
CA ALA A 141 6.54 1.56 -0.67
C ALA A 141 5.41 0.51 -0.73
N GLU A 142 5.12 0.00 -1.93
CA GLU A 142 4.15 -1.06 -2.18
C GLU A 142 4.63 -2.39 -1.59
N LEU A 143 5.92 -2.71 -1.75
CA LEU A 143 6.55 -3.83 -1.05
C LEU A 143 6.50 -3.64 0.48
N PHE A 144 6.73 -2.42 0.96
CA PHE A 144 6.65 -2.12 2.39
C PHE A 144 5.25 -2.33 2.96
N GLY A 145 4.23 -1.85 2.26
CA GLY A 145 2.83 -2.14 2.60
C GLY A 145 2.57 -3.64 2.60
N ALA A 146 2.96 -4.35 1.55
CA ALA A 146 2.80 -5.80 1.47
C ALA A 146 3.54 -6.56 2.59
N GLU A 147 4.64 -6.03 3.14
CA GLU A 147 5.32 -6.65 4.28
C GLU A 147 4.56 -6.48 5.60
N LEU A 148 3.86 -5.36 5.77
CA LEU A 148 3.21 -4.97 7.03
C LEU A 148 1.73 -5.37 7.10
N ASP A 149 1.02 -5.43 5.96
CA ASP A 149 -0.45 -5.52 5.92
C ASP A 149 -0.98 -6.95 6.09
N VAL A 150 -0.18 -7.97 5.76
CA VAL A 150 -0.57 -9.40 5.84
C VAL A 150 -0.53 -9.98 7.27
N ALA A 151 -0.30 -9.14 8.28
CA ALA A 151 -0.28 -9.52 9.69
C ALA A 151 -1.57 -9.17 10.46
N SER A 152 -2.66 -8.80 9.78
CA SER A 152 -3.95 -8.44 10.39
C SER A 152 -4.99 -9.55 10.37
#